data_AF-A0A1I9Y4S3-F1
#
_entry.id   AF-A0A1I9Y4S3-F1
#
_cell.length_a   1.000
_cell.length_b   1.000
_cell.length_c   1.000
_cell.angle_alpha   90.00
_cell.angle_beta   90.00
_cell.angle_gamma   90.00
#
_symmetry.space_group_name_H-M   'P 1'
#
loop_
_entity.id
_entity.type
_entity.pdbx_description
1 polymer ?
#
loop_
_entity_poly.entity_id
_entity_poly.type
_entity_poly.pdbx_seq_one_letter_code
_entity_poly.pdbx_strand_id
1 'polypeptide(L)'
;MSTMAALLALGALAPVQAAARFYAGQPMATASVVERRDGGVVLAFLRENGEVNGYYCQCNGDSEKRMNLDRYGQASIEAVFQLDLDSEGETTFVLSRSAGNRAYGLHAYRYERSGGRMFKVAALQPTLDAIVRGARSMDEARLRAALASLQLIDYSIAYAPTGVAEFDAIEHGHGKLVGYFSIDGELLSGKPTAAPAFAYKKTFQEKAGHFLTVTYLLGKGWEGGRAPSYHVRWISWETQPQRFAASQDGLFIEYEVNCCTGSVFARGQYAQGKRTGQWHYEEPLTIRSSGAFVDDKAQGQWTYESGEETTTGLMLNGQRTGRWQVSEGVAEWREEGKGNYQGYDTFARDRLDGPSERRIGTVVHWQGNYVNGKKQGQWLQPGGGGNYVDDVKQGPWKQATPDGGWQVLTMHDGEPDGKLEQYAADGRLQLVEHYRLGVLDGPMESFYPDGKRRYQGTFTDGKRDGAETLFYADGESPQFHRHWKQGVLHGVSIENFQNGKPKQIGSYNMGKKTGRQQYFRDDGQLIEETMY
;
A
#
# COMPACT_ATOMS: atom_id res chain seq x y z
N MET A 1 -60.20 -16.08 -63.61
CA MET A 1 -60.24 -14.66 -64.00
C MET A 1 -59.50 -13.92 -62.89
N SER A 2 -58.20 -13.66 -63.10
CA SER A 2 -57.63 -12.31 -63.35
C SER A 2 -57.57 -11.47 -62.07
N THR A 3 -56.51 -10.78 -61.63
CA THR A 3 -55.07 -10.59 -61.96
C THR A 3 -54.66 -9.37 -61.09
N MET A 4 -53.43 -9.32 -60.56
CA MET A 4 -52.52 -8.15 -60.42
C MET A 4 -51.63 -8.35 -59.19
N ALA A 5 -50.40 -8.86 -59.30
CA ALA A 5 -49.18 -8.32 -59.91
C ALA A 5 -48.51 -7.22 -59.05
N ALA A 6 -47.39 -7.62 -58.45
CA ALA A 6 -46.50 -6.86 -57.59
C ALA A 6 -45.51 -5.99 -58.39
N LEU A 7 -45.04 -4.90 -57.77
CA LEU A 7 -43.87 -4.13 -58.19
C LEU A 7 -42.75 -4.30 -57.15
N LEU A 8 -41.66 -4.93 -57.58
CA LEU A 8 -40.39 -5.06 -56.87
C LEU A 8 -39.47 -3.90 -57.30
N ALA A 9 -39.01 -3.09 -56.36
CA ALA A 9 -37.92 -2.15 -56.58
C ALA A 9 -36.60 -2.79 -56.11
N LEU A 10 -35.70 -3.04 -57.06
CA LEU A 10 -34.31 -3.43 -56.79
C LEU A 10 -33.49 -2.19 -56.39
N GLY A 11 -33.08 -2.13 -55.12
CA GLY A 11 -31.97 -1.30 -54.69
C GLY A 11 -30.67 -2.11 -54.77
N ALA A 12 -29.78 -1.75 -55.69
CA ALA A 12 -28.44 -2.31 -55.75
C ALA A 12 -27.60 -1.74 -54.59
N LEU A 13 -27.23 -2.59 -53.63
CA LEU A 13 -26.19 -2.26 -52.65
C LEU A 13 -24.84 -2.30 -53.39
N ALA A 14 -24.20 -1.14 -53.53
CA ALA A 14 -22.80 -1.08 -53.92
C ALA A 14 -21.96 -1.77 -52.83
N PRO A 15 -20.96 -2.60 -53.17
CA PRO A 15 -20.06 -3.16 -52.18
C PRO A 15 -19.27 -2.02 -51.55
N VAL A 16 -19.26 -1.96 -50.22
CA VAL A 16 -18.35 -1.08 -49.46
C VAL A 16 -16.93 -1.49 -49.85
N GLN A 17 -16.28 -0.66 -50.65
CA GLN A 17 -14.91 -0.87 -51.07
C GLN A 17 -14.04 -0.63 -49.83
N ALA A 18 -13.49 -1.71 -49.26
CA ALA A 18 -12.50 -1.59 -48.19
C ALA A 18 -11.40 -0.62 -48.63
N ALA A 19 -11.02 0.31 -47.75
CA ALA A 19 -9.93 1.24 -48.03
C ALA A 19 -8.69 0.47 -48.51
N ALA A 20 -7.98 1.02 -49.50
CA ALA A 20 -6.78 0.40 -50.01
C ALA A 20 -5.70 0.46 -48.93
N ARG A 21 -5.32 -0.73 -48.42
CA ARG A 21 -4.27 -0.93 -47.43
C ARG A 21 -3.04 -0.07 -47.74
N PHE A 22 -2.38 0.45 -46.70
CA PHE A 22 -1.23 1.37 -46.84
C PHE A 22 -0.05 0.87 -47.71
N TYR A 23 0.05 -0.44 -47.97
CA TYR A 23 1.08 -1.08 -48.79
C TYR A 23 0.62 -1.40 -50.22
N ALA A 24 -0.64 -1.15 -50.57
CA ALA A 24 -1.19 -1.49 -51.88
C ALA A 24 -0.45 -0.75 -53.02
N GLY A 25 0.01 -1.50 -54.02
CA GLY A 25 0.72 -0.97 -55.19
C GLY A 25 2.17 -0.54 -54.93
N GLN A 26 2.69 -0.72 -53.72
CA GLN A 26 4.07 -0.36 -53.37
C GLN A 26 5.03 -1.54 -53.61
N PRO A 27 6.27 -1.30 -54.09
CA PRO A 27 7.27 -2.35 -54.23
C PRO A 27 7.68 -2.89 -52.85
N MET A 28 7.48 -4.18 -52.61
CA MET A 28 7.78 -4.83 -51.33
C MET A 28 9.18 -5.43 -51.28
N ALA A 29 9.78 -5.44 -50.08
CA ALA A 29 11.05 -6.09 -49.78
C ALA A 29 10.88 -7.52 -49.25
N THR A 30 9.65 -7.93 -48.96
CA THR A 30 9.23 -9.30 -48.59
C THR A 30 8.23 -9.84 -49.62
N ALA A 31 8.05 -11.16 -49.70
CA ALA A 31 7.11 -11.79 -50.63
C ALA A 31 5.63 -11.48 -50.31
N SER A 32 5.31 -11.26 -49.03
CA SER A 32 3.98 -10.87 -48.55
C SER A 32 4.11 -9.95 -47.34
N VAL A 33 2.99 -9.30 -46.98
CA VAL A 33 2.83 -8.71 -45.65
C VAL A 33 2.82 -9.81 -44.58
N VAL A 34 3.12 -9.41 -43.34
CA VAL A 34 3.16 -10.34 -42.21
C VAL A 34 2.12 -9.91 -41.20
N GLU A 35 1.18 -10.80 -40.91
CA GLU A 35 0.17 -10.58 -39.89
C GLU A 35 0.62 -11.22 -38.58
N ARG A 36 0.32 -10.57 -37.46
CA ARG A 36 0.50 -11.18 -36.13
C ARG A 36 -0.46 -12.34 -35.94
N ARG A 37 -0.04 -13.37 -35.19
CA ARG A 37 -0.88 -14.54 -34.87
C ARG A 37 -2.21 -14.14 -34.18
N ASP A 38 -2.23 -13.01 -33.47
CA ASP A 38 -3.44 -12.47 -32.85
C ASP A 38 -4.32 -11.62 -33.79
N GLY A 39 -3.95 -11.51 -35.08
CA GLY A 39 -4.73 -10.84 -36.13
C GLY A 39 -4.77 -9.31 -36.04
N GLY A 40 -4.18 -8.70 -35.00
CA GLY A 40 -4.38 -7.28 -34.68
C GLY A 40 -3.35 -6.32 -35.27
N VAL A 41 -2.24 -6.81 -35.85
CA VAL A 41 -1.19 -5.97 -36.45
C VAL A 41 -0.68 -6.57 -37.74
N VAL A 42 -0.56 -5.72 -38.77
CA VAL A 42 0.02 -6.06 -40.07
C VAL A 42 1.35 -5.32 -40.25
N LEU A 43 2.41 -6.03 -40.62
CA LEU A 43 3.72 -5.50 -40.97
C LEU A 43 3.93 -5.52 -42.48
N ALA A 44 4.52 -4.45 -43.02
CA ALA A 44 4.95 -4.38 -44.41
C ALA A 44 6.33 -3.73 -44.52
N PHE A 45 7.17 -4.26 -45.40
CA PHE A 45 8.52 -3.76 -45.66
C PHE A 45 8.57 -3.24 -47.10
N LEU A 46 8.65 -1.92 -47.25
CA LEU A 46 8.53 -1.26 -48.55
C LEU A 46 9.90 -0.80 -49.04
N ARG A 47 10.10 -0.85 -50.36
CA ARG A 47 11.30 -0.34 -51.01
C ARG A 47 11.05 1.09 -51.49
N GLU A 48 11.61 2.06 -50.79
CA GLU A 48 11.44 3.48 -51.07
C GLU A 48 12.82 4.08 -51.36
N ASN A 49 12.99 4.68 -52.54
CA ASN A 49 14.26 5.31 -52.96
C ASN A 49 15.50 4.38 -52.87
N GLY A 50 15.31 3.07 -53.09
CA GLY A 50 16.38 2.07 -53.02
C GLY A 50 16.67 1.53 -51.61
N GLU A 51 16.05 2.09 -50.58
CA GLU A 51 16.15 1.62 -49.19
C GLU A 51 14.92 0.80 -48.79
N VAL A 52 15.08 -0.02 -47.75
CA VAL A 52 13.98 -0.80 -47.15
C VAL A 52 13.55 -0.17 -45.83
N ASN A 53 12.26 0.17 -45.75
CA ASN A 53 11.62 0.72 -44.57
C ASN A 53 10.54 -0.24 -44.07
N GLY A 54 10.54 -0.51 -42.76
CA GLY A 54 9.50 -1.31 -42.10
C GLY A 54 8.38 -0.43 -41.57
N TYR A 55 7.14 -0.88 -41.77
CA TYR A 55 5.93 -0.22 -41.32
C TYR A 55 4.99 -1.22 -40.66
N TYR A 56 4.10 -0.74 -39.79
CA TYR A 56 3.02 -1.52 -39.22
C TYR A 56 1.71 -0.74 -39.13
N CYS A 57 0.59 -1.47 -39.00
CA CYS A 57 -0.76 -0.94 -38.83
C CYS A 57 -1.58 -1.84 -37.89
N GLN A 58 -2.40 -1.23 -37.04
CA GLN A 58 -3.48 -1.91 -36.32
C GLN A 58 -4.76 -1.90 -37.18
N CYS A 59 -4.83 -2.80 -38.16
CA CYS A 59 -5.87 -2.72 -39.18
C CYS A 59 -7.17 -3.39 -38.68
N ASN A 60 -7.83 -2.81 -37.66
CA ASN A 60 -9.05 -3.32 -37.02
C ASN A 60 -10.35 -2.74 -37.61
N GLY A 61 -10.34 -2.24 -38.84
CA GLY A 61 -11.53 -1.79 -39.57
C GLY A 61 -11.79 -0.28 -39.55
N ASP A 62 -11.36 0.46 -38.54
CA ASP A 62 -11.66 1.91 -38.42
C ASP A 62 -10.46 2.85 -38.64
N SER A 63 -9.22 2.34 -38.69
CA SER A 63 -8.05 3.14 -39.06
C SER A 63 -6.96 2.30 -39.72
N GLU A 64 -6.43 2.76 -40.85
CA GLU A 64 -5.24 2.21 -41.52
C GLU A 64 -4.01 3.06 -41.27
N LYS A 65 -3.87 3.62 -40.07
CA LYS A 65 -2.77 4.54 -39.75
C LYS A 65 -1.43 3.81 -39.86
N ARG A 66 -0.70 4.08 -40.94
CA ARG A 66 0.68 3.61 -41.16
C ARG A 66 1.59 4.17 -40.08
N MET A 67 2.24 3.29 -39.33
CA MET A 67 3.23 3.62 -38.31
C MET A 67 4.61 3.11 -38.73
N ASN A 68 5.66 3.85 -38.39
CA ASN A 68 7.04 3.45 -38.69
C ASN A 68 7.49 2.37 -37.70
N LEU A 69 8.09 1.30 -38.22
CA LEU A 69 8.71 0.25 -37.40
C LEU A 69 10.22 0.51 -37.23
N ASP A 70 10.97 0.48 -38.33
CA ASP A 70 12.43 0.67 -38.34
C ASP A 70 12.94 0.92 -39.79
N ARG A 71 14.20 1.33 -39.93
CA ARG A 71 14.88 1.51 -41.21
C ARG A 71 15.97 0.47 -41.37
N TYR A 72 16.01 -0.17 -42.54
CA TYR A 72 16.97 -1.24 -42.85
C TYR A 72 18.01 -0.80 -43.91
N GLY A 73 17.88 0.40 -44.45
CA GLY A 73 18.78 0.96 -45.46
C GLY A 73 18.80 0.13 -46.75
N GLN A 74 19.94 0.08 -47.42
CA GLN A 74 20.12 -0.76 -48.61
C GLN A 74 20.28 -2.23 -48.21
N ALA A 75 19.15 -2.89 -47.97
CA ALA A 75 19.09 -4.30 -47.58
C ALA A 75 17.98 -5.07 -48.33
N SER A 76 18.00 -6.39 -48.18
CA SER A 76 16.84 -7.28 -48.37
C SER A 76 16.30 -7.72 -46.99
N ILE A 77 15.02 -8.09 -46.94
CA ILE A 77 14.44 -8.77 -45.78
C ILE A 77 14.37 -10.25 -46.12
N GLU A 78 15.16 -11.04 -45.41
CA GLU A 78 15.34 -12.47 -45.68
C GLU A 78 14.29 -13.32 -44.96
N ALA A 79 13.85 -12.88 -43.77
CA ALA A 79 12.81 -13.54 -43.01
C ALA A 79 12.13 -12.57 -42.04
N VAL A 80 10.83 -12.78 -41.81
CA VAL A 80 10.06 -12.12 -40.76
C VAL A 80 9.19 -13.17 -40.11
N PHE A 81 9.39 -13.41 -38.82
CA PHE A 81 8.71 -14.49 -38.13
C PHE A 81 8.46 -14.15 -36.68
N GLN A 82 7.52 -14.87 -36.09
CA GLN A 82 7.14 -14.69 -34.70
C GLN A 82 7.59 -15.89 -33.86
N LEU A 83 8.02 -15.58 -32.63
CA LEU A 83 8.40 -16.56 -31.61
C LEU A 83 8.09 -15.99 -30.23
N ASP A 84 7.58 -16.84 -29.35
CA ASP A 84 7.29 -16.50 -27.95
C ASP A 84 8.55 -16.80 -27.13
N LEU A 85 9.26 -15.77 -26.67
CA LEU A 85 10.46 -15.90 -25.83
C LEU A 85 10.16 -15.88 -24.32
N ASP A 86 8.94 -15.52 -23.94
CA ASP A 86 8.42 -15.52 -22.58
C ASP A 86 6.88 -15.50 -22.60
N SER A 87 6.25 -15.43 -21.43
CA SER A 87 4.78 -15.38 -21.29
C SER A 87 4.19 -14.00 -21.60
N GLU A 88 5.00 -12.95 -21.67
CA GLU A 88 4.55 -11.55 -21.75
C GLU A 88 4.10 -11.16 -23.15
N GLY A 89 4.56 -11.89 -24.17
CA GLY A 89 3.97 -11.79 -25.48
C GLY A 89 4.86 -12.25 -26.61
N GLU A 90 4.23 -12.28 -27.78
CA GLU A 90 4.87 -12.63 -29.02
C GLU A 90 5.95 -11.61 -29.41
N THR A 91 7.11 -12.12 -29.80
CA THR A 91 8.22 -11.32 -30.29
C THR A 91 8.38 -11.52 -31.79
N THR A 92 8.35 -10.42 -32.55
CA THR A 92 8.54 -10.41 -34.01
C THR A 92 10.00 -10.20 -34.33
N PHE A 93 10.59 -11.14 -35.08
CA PHE A 93 11.96 -11.08 -35.56
C PHE A 93 12.00 -10.66 -37.02
N VAL A 94 12.93 -9.78 -37.35
CA VAL A 94 13.20 -9.34 -38.72
C VAL A 94 14.66 -9.60 -39.04
N LEU A 95 14.92 -10.51 -39.97
CA LEU A 95 16.23 -10.80 -40.52
C LEU A 95 16.41 -9.99 -41.81
N SER A 96 17.41 -9.10 -41.82
CA SER A 96 17.81 -8.35 -43.00
C SER A 96 19.20 -8.76 -43.49
N ARG A 97 19.50 -8.47 -44.74
CA ARG A 97 20.83 -8.66 -45.33
C ARG A 97 21.26 -7.42 -46.09
N SER A 98 22.37 -6.82 -45.68
CA SER A 98 22.91 -5.61 -46.31
C SER A 98 23.36 -5.90 -47.74
N ALA A 99 23.02 -5.02 -48.68
CA ALA A 99 23.42 -5.15 -50.08
C ALA A 99 24.94 -4.98 -50.29
N GLY A 100 25.59 -4.15 -49.47
CA GLY A 100 27.00 -3.80 -49.63
C GLY A 100 27.95 -4.90 -49.15
N ASN A 101 27.96 -5.18 -47.86
CA ASN A 101 28.88 -6.14 -47.23
C ASN A 101 28.28 -7.55 -47.05
N ARG A 102 27.02 -7.76 -47.48
CA ARG A 102 26.26 -9.02 -47.31
C ARG A 102 26.11 -9.48 -45.85
N ALA A 103 26.34 -8.59 -44.88
CA ALA A 103 26.15 -8.88 -43.47
C ALA A 103 24.66 -9.01 -43.13
N TYR A 104 24.37 -9.91 -42.21
CA TYR A 104 23.03 -10.09 -41.67
C TYR A 104 22.79 -9.12 -40.51
N GLY A 105 21.58 -8.56 -40.44
CA GLY A 105 21.07 -7.82 -39.28
C GLY A 105 19.85 -8.55 -38.73
N LEU A 106 19.72 -8.63 -37.41
CA LEU A 106 18.58 -9.27 -36.75
C LEU A 106 18.01 -8.33 -35.70
N HIS A 107 16.72 -8.05 -35.80
CA HIS A 107 16.02 -7.16 -34.89
C HIS A 107 14.77 -7.84 -34.32
N ALA A 108 14.45 -7.54 -33.07
CA ALA A 108 13.27 -8.05 -32.38
C ALA A 108 12.35 -6.89 -31.97
N TYR A 109 11.04 -7.10 -32.11
CA TYR A 109 10.01 -6.12 -31.78
C TYR A 109 8.86 -6.76 -31.00
N ARG A 110 8.29 -6.02 -30.06
CA ARG A 110 7.07 -6.39 -29.32
C ARG A 110 5.97 -5.36 -29.53
N TYR A 111 4.73 -5.79 -29.34
CA TYR A 111 3.56 -4.94 -29.47
C TYR A 111 2.93 -4.69 -28.09
N GLU A 112 2.82 -3.42 -27.72
CA GLU A 112 2.14 -2.98 -26.50
C GLU A 112 0.67 -2.69 -26.82
N ARG A 113 -0.27 -3.48 -26.27
CA ARG A 113 -1.70 -3.36 -26.58
C ARG A 113 -2.33 -2.05 -26.09
N SER A 114 -1.94 -1.56 -24.92
CA SER A 114 -2.49 -0.35 -24.31
C SER A 114 -2.09 0.91 -25.09
N GLY A 115 -0.81 1.01 -25.48
CA GLY A 115 -0.29 2.12 -26.27
C GLY A 115 -0.42 1.94 -27.78
N GLY A 116 -0.78 0.73 -28.23
CA GLY A 116 -1.00 0.45 -29.63
C GLY A 116 0.25 0.52 -30.50
N ARG A 117 1.44 0.27 -29.93
CA ARG A 117 2.71 0.52 -30.61
C ARG A 117 3.60 -0.71 -30.63
N MET A 118 4.35 -0.85 -31.71
CA MET A 118 5.51 -1.75 -31.75
C MET A 118 6.75 -1.02 -31.23
N PHE A 119 7.53 -1.71 -30.39
CA PHE A 119 8.79 -1.21 -29.86
C PHE A 119 9.90 -2.26 -30.02
N LYS A 120 11.14 -1.79 -30.20
CA LYS A 120 12.32 -2.64 -30.35
C LYS A 120 12.74 -3.20 -29.00
N VAL A 121 13.07 -4.50 -28.95
CA VAL A 121 13.49 -5.20 -27.73
C VAL A 121 14.98 -4.97 -27.51
N ALA A 122 15.35 -3.79 -27.03
CA ALA A 122 16.74 -3.34 -26.94
C ALA A 122 17.63 -4.27 -26.11
N ALA A 123 17.12 -4.83 -25.00
CA ALA A 123 17.85 -5.74 -24.12
C ALA A 123 18.33 -7.02 -24.83
N LEU A 124 17.63 -7.45 -25.89
CA LEU A 124 17.98 -8.65 -26.66
C LEU A 124 18.99 -8.34 -27.78
N GLN A 125 19.15 -7.07 -28.18
CA GLN A 125 19.90 -6.69 -29.38
C GLN A 125 21.36 -7.21 -29.39
N PRO A 126 22.15 -7.12 -28.30
CA PRO A 126 23.52 -7.65 -28.30
C PRO A 126 23.57 -9.16 -28.59
N THR A 127 22.58 -9.91 -28.09
CA THR A 127 22.45 -11.35 -28.34
C THR A 127 22.07 -11.63 -29.80
N LEU A 128 21.16 -10.84 -30.38
CA LEU A 128 20.79 -10.97 -31.80
C LEU A 128 21.98 -10.69 -32.71
N ASP A 129 22.74 -9.63 -32.41
CA ASP A 129 23.95 -9.27 -33.14
C ASP A 129 24.98 -10.40 -33.07
N ALA A 130 25.15 -11.03 -31.91
CA ALA A 130 26.05 -12.17 -31.74
C ALA A 130 25.61 -13.39 -32.56
N ILE A 131 24.31 -13.69 -32.65
CA ILE A 131 23.77 -14.82 -33.43
C ILE A 131 24.09 -14.69 -34.92
N VAL A 132 24.01 -13.48 -35.47
CA VAL A 132 24.22 -13.24 -36.91
C VAL A 132 25.65 -12.81 -37.27
N ARG A 133 26.50 -12.52 -36.27
CA ARG A 133 27.86 -12.03 -36.46
C ARG A 133 28.69 -13.00 -37.29
N GLY A 134 29.15 -12.55 -38.45
CA GLY A 134 30.01 -13.35 -39.34
C GLY A 134 29.31 -14.53 -40.01
N ALA A 135 27.98 -14.65 -39.92
CA ALA A 135 27.23 -15.72 -40.54
C ALA A 135 27.34 -15.67 -42.07
N ARG A 136 27.80 -16.76 -42.69
CA ARG A 136 27.89 -16.88 -44.16
C ARG A 136 26.52 -17.14 -44.81
N SER A 137 25.65 -17.84 -44.09
CA SER A 137 24.25 -18.08 -44.45
C SER A 137 23.38 -18.13 -43.20
N MET A 138 22.26 -17.43 -43.23
CA MET A 138 21.28 -17.36 -42.14
C MET A 138 19.87 -17.35 -42.73
N ASP A 139 18.97 -18.13 -42.13
CA ASP A 139 17.57 -18.27 -42.50
C ASP A 139 16.71 -18.41 -41.23
N GLU A 140 15.38 -18.43 -41.38
CA GLU A 140 14.45 -18.57 -40.26
C GLU A 140 14.69 -19.84 -39.43
N ALA A 141 14.95 -20.98 -40.08
CA ALA A 141 15.11 -22.26 -39.38
C ALA A 141 16.33 -22.25 -38.45
N ARG A 142 17.45 -21.72 -38.93
CA ARG A 142 18.68 -21.54 -38.12
C ARG A 142 18.49 -20.54 -37.00
N LEU A 143 17.77 -19.44 -37.26
CA LEU A 143 17.45 -18.47 -36.23
C LEU A 143 16.56 -19.06 -35.14
N ARG A 144 15.51 -19.80 -35.49
CA ARG A 144 14.65 -20.50 -34.52
C ARG A 144 15.46 -21.48 -33.67
N ALA A 145 16.37 -22.24 -34.28
CA ALA A 145 17.26 -23.14 -33.54
C ALA A 145 18.20 -22.38 -32.58
N ALA A 146 18.79 -21.26 -33.02
CA ALA A 146 19.64 -20.43 -32.18
C ALA A 146 18.86 -19.82 -31.01
N LEU A 147 17.69 -19.25 -31.28
CA LEU A 147 16.82 -18.61 -30.28
C LEU A 147 16.25 -19.63 -29.27
N ALA A 148 15.95 -20.86 -29.69
CA ALA A 148 15.46 -21.92 -28.80
C ALA A 148 16.49 -22.34 -27.73
N SER A 149 17.78 -22.06 -27.96
CA SER A 149 18.85 -22.34 -27.00
C SER A 149 19.00 -21.25 -25.93
N LEU A 150 18.38 -20.08 -26.12
CA LEU A 150 18.44 -18.99 -25.15
C LEU A 150 17.70 -19.38 -23.87
N GLN A 151 18.31 -19.09 -22.73
CA GLN A 151 17.57 -19.12 -21.48
C GLN A 151 16.54 -18.00 -21.49
N LEU A 152 15.31 -18.33 -21.12
CA LEU A 152 14.19 -17.41 -21.15
C LEU A 152 14.37 -16.42 -20.01
N ILE A 153 14.32 -15.14 -20.33
CA ILE A 153 14.12 -14.03 -19.41
C ILE A 153 13.00 -13.18 -19.99
N ASP A 154 12.39 -12.37 -19.14
CA ASP A 154 11.49 -11.32 -19.58
C ASP A 154 12.28 -10.20 -20.27
N TYR A 155 12.31 -10.22 -21.60
CA TYR A 155 13.03 -9.21 -22.37
C TYR A 155 12.25 -7.88 -22.47
N SER A 156 11.05 -7.78 -21.90
CA SER A 156 10.31 -6.52 -21.81
C SER A 156 10.72 -5.65 -20.62
N ILE A 157 11.37 -6.24 -19.60
CA ILE A 157 11.78 -5.51 -18.41
C ILE A 157 13.04 -4.69 -18.69
N ALA A 158 12.94 -3.38 -18.45
CA ALA A 158 14.10 -2.51 -18.35
C ALA A 158 14.61 -2.52 -16.90
N TYR A 159 15.77 -3.16 -16.69
CA TYR A 159 16.44 -3.16 -15.39
C TYR A 159 17.15 -1.81 -15.16
N ALA A 160 16.87 -1.19 -14.02
CA ALA A 160 17.52 0.02 -13.57
C ALA A 160 19.02 -0.25 -13.33
N PRO A 161 19.91 0.71 -13.65
CA PRO A 161 21.33 0.55 -13.38
C PRO A 161 21.61 0.23 -11.91
N THR A 162 22.48 -0.75 -11.67
CA THR A 162 22.91 -1.15 -10.34
C THR A 162 23.86 -0.12 -9.70
N GLY A 163 24.54 0.68 -10.54
CA GLY A 163 25.64 1.55 -10.12
C GLY A 163 26.98 0.81 -9.98
N VAL A 164 27.01 -0.48 -10.31
CA VAL A 164 28.22 -1.32 -10.35
C VAL A 164 28.51 -1.63 -11.81
N ALA A 165 29.51 -0.96 -12.39
CA ALA A 165 29.81 -1.06 -13.82
C ALA A 165 29.96 -2.51 -14.34
N GLU A 166 30.53 -3.40 -13.53
CA GLU A 166 30.68 -4.82 -13.88
C GLU A 166 29.34 -5.58 -13.94
N PHE A 167 28.37 -5.18 -13.13
CA PHE A 167 27.03 -5.78 -13.11
C PHE A 167 26.18 -5.20 -14.25
N ASP A 168 26.31 -3.90 -14.50
CA ASP A 168 25.61 -3.19 -15.57
C ASP A 168 26.09 -3.60 -16.98
N ALA A 169 27.30 -4.16 -17.07
CA ALA A 169 27.85 -4.72 -18.31
C ALA A 169 27.38 -6.15 -18.62
N ILE A 170 26.51 -6.76 -17.80
CA ILE A 170 26.05 -8.13 -18.01
C ILE A 170 25.09 -8.20 -19.20
N GLU A 171 25.49 -8.96 -20.21
CA GLU A 171 24.62 -9.34 -21.33
C GLU A 171 23.90 -10.65 -21.01
N HIS A 172 22.66 -10.58 -20.52
CA HIS A 172 21.94 -11.74 -19.98
C HIS A 172 21.71 -12.91 -20.96
N GLY A 173 21.76 -12.66 -22.28
CA GLY A 173 21.72 -13.72 -23.30
C GLY A 173 22.97 -14.62 -23.31
N HIS A 174 24.09 -14.15 -22.76
CA HIS A 174 25.36 -14.89 -22.64
C HIS A 174 25.54 -15.51 -21.25
N GLY A 175 26.71 -16.09 -20.97
CA GLY A 175 27.03 -16.72 -19.68
C GLY A 175 26.78 -18.23 -19.65
N LYS A 176 27.38 -18.89 -18.67
CA LYS A 176 27.30 -20.35 -18.49
C LYS A 176 26.16 -20.69 -17.54
N LEU A 177 25.25 -21.55 -17.97
CA LEU A 177 24.20 -22.09 -17.11
C LEU A 177 24.84 -22.90 -15.98
N VAL A 178 24.48 -22.56 -14.74
CA VAL A 178 24.88 -23.28 -13.54
C VAL A 178 23.97 -24.48 -13.32
N GLY A 179 22.66 -24.23 -13.34
CA GLY A 179 21.61 -25.21 -13.14
C GLY A 179 20.25 -24.58 -12.84
N TYR A 180 19.25 -25.43 -12.68
CA TYR A 180 17.88 -25.07 -12.30
C TYR A 180 17.64 -25.43 -10.84
N PHE A 181 16.77 -24.69 -10.16
CA PHE A 181 16.50 -24.87 -8.74
C PHE A 181 15.01 -25.06 -8.46
N SER A 182 14.69 -25.89 -7.46
CA SER A 182 13.35 -26.02 -6.88
C SER A 182 12.98 -24.80 -6.04
N ILE A 183 11.72 -24.73 -5.60
CA ILE A 183 11.25 -23.69 -4.66
C ILE A 183 11.96 -23.77 -3.30
N ASP A 184 12.42 -24.96 -2.93
CA ASP A 184 13.19 -25.21 -1.71
C ASP A 184 14.69 -24.88 -1.88
N GLY A 185 15.10 -24.44 -3.08
CA GLY A 185 16.49 -24.08 -3.39
C GLY A 185 17.39 -25.27 -3.71
N GLU A 186 16.82 -26.44 -4.01
CA GLU A 186 17.58 -27.63 -4.38
C GLU A 186 17.98 -27.59 -5.86
N LEU A 187 19.23 -27.97 -6.16
CA LEU A 187 19.72 -28.08 -7.53
C LEU A 187 19.08 -29.28 -8.25
N LEU A 188 18.44 -29.01 -9.39
CA LEU A 188 17.78 -30.01 -10.20
C LEU A 188 18.76 -30.68 -11.17
N SER A 189 18.49 -31.94 -11.50
CA SER A 189 19.32 -32.74 -12.43
C SER A 189 19.28 -32.26 -13.89
N GLY A 190 18.38 -31.34 -14.23
CA GLY A 190 18.25 -30.76 -15.55
C GLY A 190 17.08 -29.77 -15.66
N LYS A 191 16.82 -29.28 -16.87
CA LYS A 191 15.66 -28.43 -17.16
C LYS A 191 14.38 -29.26 -17.00
N PRO A 192 13.45 -28.88 -16.11
CA PRO A 192 12.22 -29.65 -15.95
C PRO A 192 11.33 -29.54 -17.21
N THR A 193 10.63 -30.64 -17.53
CA THR A 193 9.80 -30.75 -18.74
C THR A 193 8.32 -30.52 -18.49
N ALA A 194 7.83 -30.82 -17.28
CA ALA A 194 6.41 -30.74 -16.92
C ALA A 194 5.97 -29.34 -16.47
N ALA A 195 6.87 -28.59 -15.82
CA ALA A 195 6.62 -27.25 -15.29
C ALA A 195 7.93 -26.45 -15.32
N PRO A 196 7.90 -25.11 -15.34
CA PRO A 196 9.13 -24.32 -15.19
C PRO A 196 9.78 -24.56 -13.82
N ALA A 197 11.11 -24.45 -13.77
CA ALA A 197 11.83 -24.42 -12.50
C ALA A 197 11.50 -23.13 -11.75
N PHE A 198 11.66 -23.14 -10.43
CA PHE A 198 11.48 -21.93 -9.61
C PHE A 198 12.52 -20.87 -9.96
N ALA A 199 13.77 -21.30 -10.17
CA ALA A 199 14.85 -20.42 -10.54
C ALA A 199 15.89 -21.12 -11.42
N TYR A 200 16.76 -20.34 -12.04
CA TYR A 200 18.03 -20.82 -12.57
C TYR A 200 19.13 -19.80 -12.32
N LYS A 201 20.39 -20.25 -12.37
CA LYS A 201 21.56 -19.37 -12.22
C LYS A 201 22.45 -19.41 -13.45
N LYS A 202 23.09 -18.28 -13.79
CA LYS A 202 24.14 -18.20 -14.80
C LYS A 202 25.37 -17.50 -14.23
N THR A 203 26.55 -17.95 -14.61
CA THR A 203 27.83 -17.28 -14.30
C THR A 203 28.38 -16.57 -15.54
N PHE A 204 28.94 -15.39 -15.34
CA PHE A 204 29.40 -14.50 -16.42
C PHE A 204 30.91 -14.24 -16.38
N GLN A 205 31.50 -14.22 -15.19
CA GLN A 205 32.93 -13.99 -14.99
C GLN A 205 33.42 -14.82 -13.80
N GLU A 206 34.73 -15.08 -13.75
CA GLU A 206 35.40 -15.70 -12.62
C GLU A 206 36.63 -14.88 -12.23
N LYS A 207 36.76 -14.56 -10.94
CA LYS A 207 37.89 -13.81 -10.37
C LYS A 207 38.26 -14.44 -9.03
N ALA A 208 39.49 -14.94 -8.90
CA ALA A 208 40.01 -15.49 -7.64
C ALA A 208 39.05 -16.50 -6.97
N GLY A 209 38.49 -17.44 -7.73
CA GLY A 209 37.55 -18.45 -7.22
C GLY A 209 36.13 -17.94 -6.91
N HIS A 210 35.83 -16.68 -7.23
CA HIS A 210 34.49 -16.09 -7.13
C HIS A 210 33.88 -15.98 -8.52
N PHE A 211 32.60 -16.29 -8.63
CA PHE A 211 31.86 -16.27 -9.88
C PHE A 211 30.82 -15.15 -9.84
N LEU A 212 30.88 -14.26 -10.83
CA LEU A 212 29.83 -13.26 -11.05
C LEU A 212 28.59 -14.00 -11.52
N THR A 213 27.60 -14.07 -10.64
CA THR A 213 26.42 -14.92 -10.78
C THR A 213 25.17 -14.08 -10.81
N VAL A 214 24.29 -14.38 -11.77
CA VAL A 214 22.93 -13.83 -11.82
C VAL A 214 21.96 -14.95 -11.52
N THR A 215 21.04 -14.68 -10.59
CA THR A 215 19.92 -15.56 -10.28
C THR A 215 18.67 -15.04 -10.94
N TYR A 216 17.99 -15.92 -11.66
CA TYR A 216 16.76 -15.62 -12.38
C TYR A 216 15.62 -16.38 -11.72
N LEU A 217 14.57 -15.67 -11.29
CA LEU A 217 13.42 -16.24 -10.61
C LEU A 217 12.21 -16.27 -11.54
N LEU A 218 11.39 -17.31 -11.45
CA LEU A 218 10.13 -17.38 -12.19
C LEU A 218 9.17 -16.27 -11.74
N GLY A 219 8.63 -15.51 -12.71
CA GLY A 219 7.63 -14.47 -12.45
C GLY A 219 6.28 -15.04 -11.98
N LYS A 220 5.47 -14.22 -11.29
CA LYS A 220 4.24 -14.65 -10.60
C LYS A 220 3.04 -15.08 -11.48
N GLY A 221 3.20 -15.18 -12.80
CA GLY A 221 2.08 -15.30 -13.75
C GLY A 221 2.07 -16.50 -14.70
N TRP A 222 2.85 -17.56 -14.44
CA TRP A 222 2.85 -18.71 -15.37
C TRP A 222 1.56 -19.54 -15.26
N GLU A 223 0.64 -19.30 -16.19
CA GLU A 223 -0.49 -20.19 -16.50
C GLU A 223 -0.06 -21.08 -17.68
N GLY A 224 -0.14 -22.40 -17.52
CA GLY A 224 0.40 -23.39 -18.47
C GLY A 224 -0.01 -23.14 -19.94
N GLY A 225 0.86 -23.58 -20.87
CA GLY A 225 0.65 -23.38 -22.31
C GLY A 225 1.38 -22.17 -22.92
N ARG A 226 2.13 -21.41 -22.11
CA ARG A 226 3.06 -20.35 -22.56
C ARG A 226 4.49 -20.59 -22.08
N ALA A 227 5.45 -19.96 -22.72
CA ALA A 227 6.85 -19.95 -22.28
C ALA A 227 6.95 -19.27 -20.89
N PRO A 228 7.77 -19.78 -19.95
CA PRO A 228 7.95 -19.13 -18.66
C PRO A 228 8.69 -17.80 -18.78
N SER A 229 8.27 -16.80 -18.01
CA SER A 229 8.95 -15.51 -17.86
C SER A 229 9.81 -15.54 -16.59
N TYR A 230 11.12 -15.41 -16.74
CA TYR A 230 12.05 -15.30 -15.61
C TYR A 230 12.59 -13.89 -15.48
N HIS A 231 12.68 -13.40 -14.25
CA HIS A 231 13.14 -12.05 -13.92
C HIS A 231 14.50 -12.14 -13.24
N VAL A 232 15.38 -11.16 -13.47
CA VAL A 232 16.61 -11.04 -12.69
C VAL A 232 16.19 -10.76 -11.25
N ARG A 233 16.61 -11.65 -10.35
CA ARG A 233 16.28 -11.55 -8.93
C ARG A 233 17.40 -10.88 -8.16
N TRP A 234 18.62 -11.37 -8.34
CA TRP A 234 19.81 -10.74 -7.79
C TRP A 234 21.06 -11.05 -8.61
N ILE A 235 22.04 -10.16 -8.47
CA ILE A 235 23.38 -10.25 -9.04
C ILE A 235 24.36 -10.23 -7.87
N SER A 236 25.27 -11.19 -7.82
CA SER A 236 26.26 -11.30 -6.74
C SER A 236 27.52 -12.01 -7.21
N TRP A 237 28.62 -11.74 -6.54
CA TRP A 237 29.74 -12.68 -6.51
C TRP A 237 29.38 -13.87 -5.62
N GLU A 238 29.71 -15.09 -6.05
CA GLU A 238 29.46 -16.32 -5.32
C GLU A 238 30.67 -17.27 -5.38
N THR A 239 30.99 -17.96 -4.30
CA THR A 239 32.06 -18.98 -4.24
C THR A 239 31.58 -20.37 -4.70
N GLN A 240 30.29 -20.65 -4.53
CA GLN A 240 29.67 -21.93 -4.89
C GLN A 240 28.32 -21.70 -5.60
N PRO A 241 28.30 -21.32 -6.90
CA PRO A 241 27.07 -20.99 -7.62
C PRO A 241 26.03 -22.11 -7.66
N GLN A 242 26.45 -23.36 -7.47
CA GLN A 242 25.57 -24.53 -7.40
C GLN A 242 24.70 -24.57 -6.13
N ARG A 243 25.00 -23.73 -5.13
CA ARG A 243 24.14 -23.54 -3.96
C ARG A 243 23.24 -22.35 -4.22
N PHE A 244 21.96 -22.49 -3.89
CA PHE A 244 21.00 -21.42 -4.12
C PHE A 244 21.29 -20.18 -3.25
N ALA A 245 21.66 -20.40 -2.00
CA ALA A 245 22.01 -19.36 -1.02
C ALA A 245 23.26 -19.76 -0.21
N ALA A 246 23.74 -18.83 0.62
CA ALA A 246 24.93 -18.95 1.45
C ALA A 246 26.26 -19.15 0.68
N SER A 247 26.24 -18.94 -0.64
CA SER A 247 27.42 -18.92 -1.51
C SER A 247 27.91 -17.49 -1.78
N GLN A 248 27.09 -16.47 -1.47
CA GLN A 248 27.36 -15.07 -1.77
C GLN A 248 28.60 -14.57 -1.03
N ASP A 249 29.49 -13.89 -1.75
CA ASP A 249 30.71 -13.33 -1.20
C ASP A 249 31.18 -12.14 -2.06
N GLY A 250 30.91 -10.92 -1.61
CA GLY A 250 31.13 -9.67 -2.34
C GLY A 250 29.86 -8.80 -2.46
N LEU A 251 29.88 -7.89 -3.44
CA LEU A 251 28.75 -7.00 -3.74
C LEU A 251 27.51 -7.81 -4.14
N PHE A 252 26.35 -7.36 -3.68
CA PHE A 252 25.06 -7.96 -3.93
C PHE A 252 24.04 -6.88 -4.32
N ILE A 253 23.32 -7.13 -5.40
CA ILE A 253 22.23 -6.28 -5.89
C ILE A 253 21.00 -7.14 -6.08
N GLU A 254 19.89 -6.70 -5.53
CA GLU A 254 18.59 -7.36 -5.60
C GLU A 254 17.61 -6.48 -6.36
N TYR A 255 16.82 -7.10 -7.24
CA TYR A 255 15.75 -6.45 -7.97
C TYR A 255 14.38 -6.89 -7.43
N GLU A 256 13.41 -5.99 -7.57
CA GLU A 256 12.01 -6.29 -7.32
C GLU A 256 11.44 -7.25 -8.38
N VAL A 257 10.58 -8.19 -7.96
CA VAL A 257 10.00 -9.23 -8.84
C VAL A 257 8.48 -9.11 -8.99
N ASN A 258 7.83 -8.16 -8.31
CA ASN A 258 6.38 -8.17 -8.14
C ASN A 258 5.57 -7.71 -9.36
N CYS A 259 6.08 -6.83 -10.23
CA CYS A 259 5.67 -6.72 -11.65
C CYS A 259 6.37 -5.54 -12.33
N CYS A 260 6.85 -5.84 -13.53
CA CYS A 260 6.98 -4.93 -14.68
C CYS A 260 8.02 -3.80 -14.56
N THR A 261 8.61 -3.58 -13.39
CA THR A 261 9.73 -2.64 -13.22
C THR A 261 10.97 -3.38 -12.72
N GLY A 262 12.11 -3.18 -13.39
CA GLY A 262 13.38 -3.75 -12.96
C GLY A 262 14.09 -2.82 -11.97
N SER A 263 13.38 -2.40 -10.92
CA SER A 263 13.91 -1.48 -9.90
C SER A 263 14.83 -2.20 -8.92
N VAL A 264 15.93 -1.56 -8.50
CA VAL A 264 16.85 -2.10 -7.49
C VAL A 264 16.18 -2.02 -6.11
N PHE A 265 15.87 -3.18 -5.53
CA PHE A 265 15.26 -3.30 -4.22
C PHE A 265 16.29 -3.26 -3.08
N ALA A 266 17.42 -3.95 -3.24
CA ALA A 266 18.44 -3.98 -2.20
C ALA A 266 19.85 -3.93 -2.77
N ARG A 267 20.75 -3.33 -2.00
CA ARG A 267 22.19 -3.32 -2.28
C ARG A 267 22.97 -3.45 -0.99
N GLY A 268 24.03 -4.25 -1.04
CA GLY A 268 24.90 -4.45 0.11
C GLY A 268 26.04 -5.39 -0.21
N GLN A 269 26.60 -5.98 0.85
CA GLN A 269 27.73 -6.90 0.74
C GLN A 269 27.46 -8.17 1.53
N TYR A 270 27.94 -9.28 0.98
CA TYR A 270 28.08 -10.54 1.68
C TYR A 270 29.56 -10.83 1.95
N ALA A 271 29.83 -11.48 3.06
CA ALA A 271 31.09 -12.18 3.31
C ALA A 271 30.75 -13.60 3.76
N GLN A 272 31.28 -14.60 3.06
CA GLN A 272 31.06 -16.02 3.40
C GLN A 272 29.58 -16.40 3.58
N GLY A 273 28.71 -15.91 2.71
CA GLY A 273 27.28 -16.20 2.72
C GLY A 273 26.46 -15.42 3.74
N LYS A 274 27.07 -14.49 4.50
CA LYS A 274 26.37 -13.64 5.48
C LYS A 274 26.44 -12.15 5.11
N ARG A 275 25.36 -11.42 5.35
CA ARG A 275 25.32 -9.97 5.13
C ARG A 275 26.30 -9.26 6.07
N THR A 276 27.05 -8.34 5.49
CA THR A 276 28.03 -7.51 6.19
C THR A 276 28.06 -6.10 5.60
N GLY A 277 28.60 -5.15 6.36
CA GLY A 277 28.78 -3.77 5.90
C GLY A 277 27.46 -3.02 5.72
N GLN A 278 27.47 -1.96 4.93
CA GLN A 278 26.30 -1.10 4.70
C GLN A 278 25.32 -1.75 3.73
N TRP A 279 24.05 -1.71 4.11
CA TRP A 279 22.93 -2.19 3.32
C TRP A 279 21.93 -1.07 3.10
N HIS A 280 21.35 -1.03 1.91
CA HIS A 280 20.28 -0.13 1.56
C HIS A 280 19.16 -0.93 0.91
N TYR A 281 17.93 -0.68 1.35
CA TYR A 281 16.70 -1.25 0.84
C TYR A 281 15.80 -0.11 0.38
N GLU A 282 15.15 -0.30 -0.76
CA GLU A 282 14.24 0.67 -1.36
C GLU A 282 13.11 -0.06 -2.05
N GLU A 283 11.89 0.14 -1.54
CA GLU A 283 10.69 -0.15 -2.31
C GLU A 283 10.24 1.18 -2.94
N PRO A 284 10.19 1.28 -4.28
CA PRO A 284 9.94 2.55 -4.94
C PRO A 284 8.66 3.23 -4.46
N LEU A 285 8.80 4.50 -4.07
CA LEU A 285 7.70 5.38 -3.65
C LEU A 285 7.02 5.02 -2.32
N THR A 286 7.52 4.05 -1.56
CA THR A 286 6.88 3.62 -0.31
C THR A 286 7.81 3.72 0.90
N ILE A 287 8.95 3.02 0.87
CA ILE A 287 9.84 2.89 2.02
C ILE A 287 11.29 2.74 1.59
N ARG A 288 12.18 3.39 2.35
CA ARG A 288 13.63 3.14 2.30
C ARG A 288 14.13 2.75 3.68
N SER A 289 15.15 1.92 3.71
CA SER A 289 15.90 1.70 4.94
C SER A 289 17.38 1.47 4.67
N SER A 290 18.21 1.87 5.62
CA SER A 290 19.64 1.66 5.52
C SER A 290 20.28 1.47 6.88
N GLY A 291 21.39 0.74 6.88
CA GLY A 291 22.20 0.49 8.06
C GLY A 291 23.17 -0.66 7.84
N ALA A 292 23.99 -0.93 8.85
CA ALA A 292 25.02 -1.95 8.74
C ALA A 292 24.53 -3.33 9.23
N PHE A 293 25.08 -4.39 8.62
CA PHE A 293 25.01 -5.75 9.13
C PHE A 293 26.39 -6.23 9.59
N VAL A 294 26.39 -7.10 10.60
CA VAL A 294 27.51 -7.94 11.01
C VAL A 294 26.98 -9.36 11.16
N ASP A 295 27.47 -10.30 10.35
CA ASP A 295 27.05 -11.71 10.35
C ASP A 295 25.51 -11.88 10.32
N ASP A 296 24.85 -11.25 9.34
CA ASP A 296 23.37 -11.24 9.18
C ASP A 296 22.58 -10.53 10.27
N LYS A 297 23.25 -9.94 11.27
CA LYS A 297 22.59 -9.16 12.32
C LYS A 297 22.73 -7.66 12.05
N ALA A 298 21.60 -6.97 11.99
CA ALA A 298 21.58 -5.51 11.91
C ALA A 298 22.31 -4.93 13.14
N GLN A 299 23.23 -4.01 12.90
CA GLN A 299 24.16 -3.51 13.90
C GLN A 299 24.42 -2.02 13.67
N GLY A 300 24.56 -1.26 14.76
CA GLY A 300 24.87 0.16 14.68
C GLY A 300 23.65 1.00 14.31
N GLN A 301 23.90 2.19 13.77
CA GLN A 301 22.83 3.12 13.43
C GLN A 301 22.05 2.61 12.20
N TRP A 302 20.74 2.69 12.29
CA TRP A 302 19.80 2.31 11.24
C TRP A 302 18.77 3.42 11.04
N THR A 303 18.37 3.60 9.79
CA THR A 303 17.38 4.58 9.37
C THR A 303 16.28 3.88 8.58
N TYR A 304 15.02 4.22 8.88
CA TYR A 304 13.84 3.84 8.11
C TYR A 304 13.09 5.09 7.70
N GLU A 305 12.79 5.23 6.42
CA GLU A 305 12.16 6.40 5.81
C GLU A 305 10.85 5.97 5.15
N SER A 306 9.77 6.66 5.47
CA SER A 306 8.44 6.47 4.87
C SER A 306 7.82 7.83 4.56
N GLY A 307 6.65 7.85 3.90
CA GLY A 307 5.90 9.08 3.68
C GLY A 307 5.41 9.77 4.96
N GLU A 308 5.21 9.02 6.05
CA GLU A 308 4.65 9.53 7.32
C GLU A 308 5.74 9.99 8.30
N GLU A 309 6.79 9.19 8.47
CA GLU A 309 7.90 9.48 9.37
C GLU A 309 9.23 8.88 8.89
N THR A 310 10.32 9.50 9.33
CA THR A 310 11.67 8.96 9.27
C THR A 310 12.12 8.61 10.68
N THR A 311 12.54 7.37 10.91
CA THR A 311 13.02 6.89 12.21
C THR A 311 14.50 6.52 12.13
N THR A 312 15.27 6.89 13.15
CA THR A 312 16.71 6.61 13.21
C THR A 312 17.11 6.21 14.62
N GLY A 313 17.81 5.09 14.77
CA GLY A 313 18.26 4.64 16.08
C GLY A 313 19.25 3.49 16.01
N LEU A 314 19.55 2.92 17.18
CA LEU A 314 20.57 1.88 17.32
C LEU A 314 19.95 0.49 17.18
N MET A 315 20.54 -0.32 16.30
CA MET A 315 20.36 -1.76 16.23
C MET A 315 21.52 -2.47 16.95
N LEU A 316 21.20 -3.48 17.75
CA LEU A 316 22.15 -4.38 18.37
C LEU A 316 21.70 -5.82 18.15
N ASN A 317 22.52 -6.63 17.47
CA ASN A 317 22.22 -8.04 17.18
C ASN A 317 20.88 -8.26 16.47
N GLY A 318 20.49 -7.36 15.58
CA GLY A 318 19.24 -7.43 14.84
C GLY A 318 18.03 -6.82 15.55
N GLN A 319 18.22 -6.18 16.70
CA GLN A 319 17.11 -5.65 17.51
C GLN A 319 17.29 -4.16 17.81
N ARG A 320 16.19 -3.41 17.74
CA ARG A 320 16.14 -2.00 18.12
C ARG A 320 16.42 -1.86 19.61
N THR A 321 17.29 -0.93 19.96
CA THR A 321 17.67 -0.62 21.33
C THR A 321 17.90 0.87 21.52
N GLY A 322 17.66 1.34 22.74
CA GLY A 322 17.82 2.74 23.10
C GLY A 322 16.81 3.65 22.40
N ARG A 323 17.16 4.94 22.30
CA ARG A 323 16.29 5.95 21.73
C ARG A 323 16.36 5.94 20.19
N TRP A 324 15.19 5.85 19.58
CA TRP A 324 14.94 5.97 18.16
C TRP A 324 14.30 7.33 17.90
N GLN A 325 15.03 8.22 17.25
CA GLN A 325 14.56 9.54 16.88
C GLN A 325 13.54 9.41 15.76
N VAL A 326 12.45 10.17 15.86
CA VAL A 326 11.45 10.32 14.81
C VAL A 326 11.49 11.75 14.29
N SER A 327 11.62 11.88 12.98
CA SER A 327 11.57 13.12 12.24
C SER A 327 10.56 13.01 11.10
N GLU A 328 10.37 14.13 10.43
CA GLU A 328 9.42 14.24 9.33
C GLU A 328 9.68 13.18 8.24
N GLY A 329 8.59 12.65 7.68
CA GLY A 329 8.62 11.69 6.59
C GLY A 329 9.01 12.32 5.25
N VAL A 330 9.36 11.46 4.29
CA VAL A 330 9.78 11.83 2.93
C VAL A 330 8.62 12.52 2.21
N ALA A 331 8.85 13.76 1.77
CA ALA A 331 7.79 14.62 1.24
C ALA A 331 7.16 14.06 -0.04
N GLU A 332 7.96 13.41 -0.88
CA GLU A 332 7.56 12.83 -2.16
C GLU A 332 6.56 11.68 -2.03
N TRP A 333 6.50 11.02 -0.87
CA TRP A 333 5.65 9.84 -0.63
C TRP A 333 4.52 10.12 0.35
N ARG A 334 4.36 11.38 0.75
CA ARG A 334 3.41 11.77 1.77
C ARG A 334 1.99 11.74 1.20
N GLU A 335 1.10 11.03 1.89
CA GLU A 335 -0.33 11.09 1.61
C GLU A 335 -0.94 12.40 2.17
N GLU A 336 -1.82 13.02 1.39
CA GLU A 336 -2.53 14.23 1.82
C GLU A 336 -3.38 13.95 3.07
N GLY A 337 -3.26 14.82 4.09
CA GLY A 337 -4.00 14.67 5.34
C GLY A 337 -3.41 13.68 6.35
N LYS A 338 -2.34 12.96 6.02
CA LYS A 338 -1.60 12.15 7.00
C LYS A 338 -0.56 12.96 7.77
N GLY A 339 -0.40 12.61 9.05
CA GLY A 339 0.45 13.34 10.00
C GLY A 339 1.94 13.26 9.65
N ASN A 340 2.64 14.38 9.78
CA ASN A 340 4.09 14.48 9.64
C ASN A 340 4.70 14.53 11.04
N TYR A 341 5.00 13.35 11.57
CA TYR A 341 5.33 13.22 12.98
C TYR A 341 6.80 13.52 13.27
N GLN A 342 7.05 14.06 14.46
CA GLN A 342 8.36 14.18 15.07
C GLN A 342 8.31 13.60 16.48
N GLY A 343 9.45 13.27 17.07
CA GLY A 343 9.49 12.77 18.45
C GLY A 343 10.51 11.66 18.58
N TYR A 344 10.19 10.63 19.35
CA TYR A 344 11.08 9.50 19.55
C TYR A 344 10.35 8.34 20.21
N ASP A 345 10.91 7.15 20.06
CA ASP A 345 10.58 5.98 20.83
C ASP A 345 11.80 5.44 21.57
N THR A 346 11.59 4.79 22.71
CA THR A 346 12.68 4.05 23.37
C THR A 346 12.40 2.56 23.27
N PHE A 347 13.40 1.81 22.83
CA PHE A 347 13.31 0.37 22.66
C PHE A 347 14.29 -0.38 23.57
N ALA A 348 13.85 -1.54 24.06
CA ALA A 348 14.71 -2.59 24.60
C ALA A 348 14.40 -3.89 23.86
N ARG A 349 15.35 -4.36 23.03
CA ARG A 349 15.22 -5.60 22.25
C ARG A 349 13.93 -5.66 21.43
N ASP A 350 13.74 -4.66 20.55
CA ASP A 350 12.56 -4.46 19.69
C ASP A 350 11.23 -4.15 20.37
N ARG A 351 11.21 -4.11 21.69
CA ARG A 351 10.01 -3.79 22.48
C ARG A 351 10.08 -2.35 22.95
N LEU A 352 8.98 -1.62 22.84
CA LEU A 352 8.88 -0.27 23.41
C LEU A 352 9.08 -0.36 24.92
N ASP A 353 10.10 0.31 25.43
CA ASP A 353 10.49 0.26 26.83
C ASP A 353 11.25 1.53 27.18
N GLY A 354 10.62 2.40 27.95
CA GLY A 354 11.08 3.74 28.26
C GLY A 354 10.21 4.84 27.64
N PRO A 355 10.68 6.11 27.74
CA PRO A 355 9.91 7.26 27.32
C PRO A 355 9.72 7.29 25.79
N SER A 356 8.51 7.66 25.36
CA SER A 356 8.16 7.86 23.96
C SER A 356 7.31 9.12 23.78
N GLU A 357 7.39 9.71 22.60
CA GLU A 357 6.71 10.94 22.26
C GLU A 357 6.42 11.03 20.75
N ARG A 358 5.26 11.58 20.40
CA ARG A 358 4.95 12.07 19.05
C ARG A 358 4.41 13.49 19.11
N ARG A 359 4.86 14.31 18.16
CA ARG A 359 4.51 15.72 17.98
C ARG A 359 4.21 16.04 16.52
N ILE A 360 3.40 17.07 16.30
CA ILE A 360 3.23 17.73 15.00
C ILE A 360 3.54 19.21 15.21
N GLY A 361 4.65 19.68 14.63
CA GLY A 361 5.21 20.99 14.96
C GLY A 361 5.50 21.10 16.46
N THR A 362 4.93 22.10 17.13
CA THR A 362 5.10 22.31 18.59
C THR A 362 4.11 21.53 19.44
N VAL A 363 3.08 20.92 18.85
CA VAL A 363 1.99 20.27 19.57
C VAL A 363 2.37 18.82 19.89
N VAL A 364 2.35 18.46 21.18
CA VAL A 364 2.45 17.06 21.62
C VAL A 364 1.16 16.34 21.27
N HIS A 365 1.26 15.36 20.38
CA HIS A 365 0.16 14.47 20.03
C HIS A 365 0.01 13.32 21.04
N TRP A 366 1.13 12.84 21.58
CA TRP A 366 1.14 12.09 22.82
C TRP A 366 2.55 12.01 23.41
N GLN A 367 2.63 11.80 24.72
CA GLN A 367 3.87 11.57 25.44
C GLN A 367 3.60 10.66 26.64
N GLY A 368 4.48 9.70 26.88
CA GLY A 368 4.37 8.82 28.03
C GLY A 368 5.52 7.83 28.10
N ASN A 369 5.38 6.82 28.96
CA ASN A 369 6.38 5.77 29.13
C ASN A 369 5.78 4.41 28.76
N TYR A 370 6.56 3.61 28.06
CA TYR A 370 6.28 2.19 27.87
C TYR A 370 7.07 1.37 28.89
N VAL A 371 6.49 0.26 29.35
CA VAL A 371 7.20 -0.82 30.02
C VAL A 371 6.81 -2.09 29.30
N ASN A 372 7.78 -2.80 28.76
CA ASN A 372 7.53 -4.08 28.10
C ASN A 372 6.44 -4.02 27.01
N GLY A 373 6.41 -2.95 26.22
CA GLY A 373 5.49 -2.74 25.10
C GLY A 373 4.14 -2.14 25.48
N LYS A 374 3.86 -1.98 26.78
CA LYS A 374 2.59 -1.45 27.29
C LYS A 374 2.74 -0.06 27.88
N LYS A 375 1.73 0.78 27.72
CA LYS A 375 1.66 2.11 28.33
C LYS A 375 1.65 1.99 29.85
N GLN A 376 2.53 2.75 30.48
CA GLN A 376 2.71 2.78 31.93
C GLN A 376 2.85 4.22 32.41
N GLY A 377 2.26 4.52 33.57
CA GLY A 377 2.41 5.82 34.22
C GLY A 377 1.56 6.91 33.56
N GLN A 378 1.98 8.16 33.75
CA GLN A 378 1.28 9.33 33.21
C GLN A 378 1.45 9.45 31.69
N TRP A 379 0.34 9.65 31.00
CA TRP A 379 0.29 9.87 29.56
C TRP A 379 -0.42 11.18 29.25
N LEU A 380 0.21 11.97 28.38
CA LEU A 380 -0.28 13.25 27.89
C LEU A 380 -0.75 13.10 26.44
N GLN A 381 -1.84 13.78 26.09
CA GLN A 381 -2.40 13.85 24.74
C GLN A 381 -3.10 15.21 24.53
N PRO A 382 -3.41 15.63 23.29
CA PRO A 382 -4.15 16.85 23.04
C PRO A 382 -5.45 16.88 23.84
N GLY A 383 -5.63 17.95 24.60
CA GLY A 383 -6.81 18.16 25.43
C GLY A 383 -6.87 17.29 26.69
N GLY A 384 -5.88 16.45 27.03
CA GLY A 384 -6.03 15.60 28.21
C GLY A 384 -4.90 14.65 28.52
N GLY A 385 -5.15 13.76 29.48
CA GLY A 385 -4.17 12.79 29.93
C GLY A 385 -4.55 12.13 31.23
N GLY A 386 -3.85 11.05 31.55
CA GLY A 386 -4.06 10.31 32.79
C GLY A 386 -3.11 9.14 32.89
N ASN A 387 -3.31 8.33 33.92
CA ASN A 387 -2.43 7.22 34.22
C ASN A 387 -2.85 5.94 33.48
N TYR A 388 -1.86 5.20 32.97
CA TYR A 388 -2.00 3.83 32.50
C TYR A 388 -1.26 2.84 33.42
N VAL A 389 -1.81 1.65 33.56
CA VAL A 389 -1.14 0.46 34.08
C VAL A 389 -1.38 -0.64 33.07
N ASP A 390 -0.32 -1.14 32.42
CA ASP A 390 -0.42 -2.19 31.39
C ASP A 390 -1.48 -1.89 30.30
N ASP A 391 -1.42 -0.70 29.69
CA ASP A 391 -2.41 -0.20 28.69
C ASP A 391 -3.83 0.08 29.21
N VAL A 392 -4.09 -0.20 30.49
CA VAL A 392 -5.40 0.04 31.11
C VAL A 392 -5.42 1.39 31.81
N LYS A 393 -6.42 2.22 31.53
CA LYS A 393 -6.61 3.53 32.18
C LYS A 393 -6.91 3.34 33.66
N GLN A 394 -6.20 4.07 34.51
CA GLN A 394 -6.33 4.01 35.97
C GLN A 394 -6.29 5.42 36.56
N GLY A 395 -6.97 5.62 37.69
CA GLY A 395 -6.96 6.88 38.44
C GLY A 395 -7.58 8.05 37.67
N PRO A 396 -7.25 9.30 38.04
CA PRO A 396 -7.87 10.48 37.44
C PRO A 396 -7.41 10.70 35.99
N TRP A 397 -8.39 10.94 35.12
CA TRP A 397 -8.22 11.20 33.70
C TRP A 397 -8.83 12.56 33.34
N LYS A 398 -7.97 13.48 32.89
CA LYS A 398 -8.39 14.82 32.46
C LYS A 398 -8.69 14.83 30.97
N GLN A 399 -9.77 15.49 30.56
CA GLN A 399 -10.15 15.67 29.17
C GLN A 399 -10.81 17.03 28.94
N ALA A 400 -10.47 17.71 27.86
CA ALA A 400 -11.09 18.97 27.45
C ALA A 400 -12.51 18.72 26.92
N THR A 401 -13.41 19.65 27.20
CA THR A 401 -14.79 19.63 26.70
C THR A 401 -14.92 20.56 25.49
N PRO A 402 -15.91 20.34 24.59
CA PRO A 402 -16.06 21.14 23.36
C PRO A 402 -16.29 22.64 23.60
N ASP A 403 -16.80 23.02 24.77
CA ASP A 403 -17.01 24.41 25.21
C ASP A 403 -15.76 25.06 25.82
N GLY A 404 -14.60 24.40 25.75
CA GLY A 404 -13.31 24.92 26.23
C GLY A 404 -13.04 24.68 27.71
N GLY A 405 -13.96 24.00 28.42
CA GLY A 405 -13.75 23.52 29.77
C GLY A 405 -12.93 22.23 29.84
N TRP A 406 -12.98 21.56 30.99
CA TRP A 406 -12.40 20.24 31.15
C TRP A 406 -13.17 19.40 32.15
N GLN A 407 -13.11 18.09 31.98
CA GLN A 407 -13.58 17.10 32.94
C GLN A 407 -12.42 16.29 33.50
N VAL A 408 -12.57 15.84 34.75
CA VAL A 408 -11.68 14.86 35.39
C VAL A 408 -12.54 13.68 35.81
N LEU A 409 -12.27 12.51 35.23
CA LEU A 409 -12.98 11.27 35.51
C LEU A 409 -12.05 10.28 36.20
N THR A 410 -12.50 9.64 37.27
CA THR A 410 -11.76 8.54 37.90
C THR A 410 -11.99 7.25 37.12
N MET A 411 -10.91 6.62 36.69
CA MET A 411 -10.91 5.34 35.97
C MET A 411 -10.43 4.22 36.88
N HIS A 412 -11.08 3.07 36.83
CA HIS A 412 -10.62 1.83 37.43
C HIS A 412 -10.76 0.71 36.41
N ASP A 413 -9.68 -0.03 36.15
CA ASP A 413 -9.66 -1.13 35.17
C ASP A 413 -10.20 -0.77 33.78
N GLY A 414 -9.96 0.48 33.35
CA GLY A 414 -10.36 0.96 32.04
C GLY A 414 -11.78 1.50 31.96
N GLU A 415 -12.56 1.41 33.05
CA GLU A 415 -13.92 1.91 33.13
C GLU A 415 -14.05 3.11 34.08
N PRO A 416 -15.03 4.02 33.85
CA PRO A 416 -15.39 5.04 34.82
C PRO A 416 -15.80 4.41 36.17
N ASP A 417 -15.05 4.65 37.24
CA ASP A 417 -15.40 4.19 38.59
C ASP A 417 -14.92 5.21 39.61
N GLY A 418 -15.86 5.83 40.32
CA GLY A 418 -15.65 6.97 41.20
C GLY A 418 -16.18 8.28 40.62
N LYS A 419 -15.53 9.39 41.00
CA LYS A 419 -16.05 10.74 40.76
C LYS A 419 -15.70 11.24 39.35
N LEU A 420 -16.67 11.90 38.71
CA LEU A 420 -16.47 12.80 37.56
C LEU A 420 -16.73 14.24 38.01
N GLU A 421 -15.82 15.15 37.63
CA GLU A 421 -15.95 16.60 37.85
C GLU A 421 -15.77 17.34 36.54
N GLN A 422 -16.75 18.14 36.13
CA GLN A 422 -16.67 19.00 34.95
C GLN A 422 -16.53 20.47 35.37
N TYR A 423 -15.61 21.17 34.73
CA TYR A 423 -15.30 22.57 34.94
C TYR A 423 -15.50 23.35 33.65
N ALA A 424 -16.02 24.56 33.77
CA ALA A 424 -16.08 25.53 32.68
C ALA A 424 -14.67 26.00 32.27
N ALA A 425 -14.57 26.70 31.13
CA ALA A 425 -13.32 27.30 30.65
C ALA A 425 -12.67 28.27 31.66
N ASP A 426 -13.48 28.91 32.52
CA ASP A 426 -13.03 29.80 33.59
C ASP A 426 -12.64 29.07 34.90
N GLY A 427 -12.68 27.73 34.89
CA GLY A 427 -12.30 26.87 36.01
C GLY A 427 -13.38 26.61 37.05
N ARG A 428 -14.62 27.09 36.84
CA ARG A 428 -15.72 26.85 37.81
C ARG A 428 -16.37 25.50 37.60
N LEU A 429 -16.65 24.81 38.71
CA LEU A 429 -17.32 23.52 38.72
C LEU A 429 -18.76 23.66 38.19
N GLN A 430 -19.12 22.85 37.20
CA GLN A 430 -20.44 22.82 36.57
C GLN A 430 -21.22 21.55 36.89
N LEU A 431 -20.53 20.42 37.07
CA LEU A 431 -21.13 19.11 37.25
C LEU A 431 -20.23 18.22 38.11
N VAL A 432 -20.87 17.47 39.00
CA VAL A 432 -20.28 16.36 39.74
C VAL A 432 -21.18 15.15 39.54
N GLU A 433 -20.59 14.03 39.17
CA GLU A 433 -21.25 12.73 38.99
C GLU A 433 -20.43 11.64 39.68
N HIS A 434 -21.08 10.52 40.00
CA HIS A 434 -20.42 9.33 40.56
C HIS A 434 -20.77 8.12 39.73
N TYR A 435 -19.76 7.33 39.43
CA TYR A 435 -19.86 6.14 38.61
C TYR A 435 -19.41 4.91 39.41
N ARG A 436 -19.96 3.75 39.06
CA ARG A 436 -19.50 2.43 39.48
C ARG A 436 -19.53 1.54 38.25
N LEU A 437 -18.40 0.93 37.89
CA LEU A 437 -18.30 0.05 36.71
C LEU A 437 -18.92 0.66 35.44
N GLY A 438 -18.58 1.92 35.15
CA GLY A 438 -19.02 2.65 33.97
C GLY A 438 -20.44 3.21 34.02
N VAL A 439 -21.21 2.93 35.09
CA VAL A 439 -22.62 3.33 35.21
C VAL A 439 -22.80 4.39 36.29
N LEU A 440 -23.61 5.43 36.02
CA LEU A 440 -23.94 6.48 36.98
C LEU A 440 -24.60 5.86 38.22
N ASP A 441 -23.92 5.91 39.36
CA ASP A 441 -24.31 5.30 40.62
C ASP A 441 -23.77 6.16 41.78
N GLY A 442 -24.69 6.77 42.53
CA GLY A 442 -24.39 7.73 43.57
C GLY A 442 -24.95 9.13 43.29
N PRO A 443 -24.45 10.17 43.99
CA PRO A 443 -24.98 11.53 43.88
C PRO A 443 -24.53 12.24 42.60
N MET A 444 -25.42 13.06 42.06
CA MET A 444 -25.17 13.99 40.95
C MET A 444 -25.51 15.41 41.41
N GLU A 445 -24.61 16.36 41.17
CA GLU A 445 -24.81 17.79 41.43
C GLU A 445 -24.47 18.61 40.19
N SER A 446 -25.26 19.63 39.86
CA SER A 446 -24.85 20.64 38.86
C SER A 446 -25.02 22.05 39.37
N PHE A 447 -24.27 22.97 38.77
CA PHE A 447 -24.15 24.34 39.22
C PHE A 447 -24.49 25.32 38.08
N TYR A 448 -25.04 26.47 38.46
CA TYR A 448 -25.26 27.59 37.56
C TYR A 448 -23.93 28.25 37.16
N PRO A 449 -23.92 29.06 36.08
CA PRO A 449 -22.78 29.87 35.69
C PRO A 449 -22.41 30.99 36.67
N ASP A 450 -22.86 30.99 37.92
CA ASP A 450 -22.37 31.82 39.04
C ASP A 450 -21.84 30.96 40.20
N GLY A 451 -21.83 29.63 40.05
CA GLY A 451 -21.38 28.65 41.05
C GLY A 451 -22.47 28.19 42.01
N LYS A 452 -23.68 28.73 41.92
CA LYS A 452 -24.79 28.32 42.78
C LYS A 452 -25.35 26.96 42.38
N ARG A 453 -25.85 26.20 43.35
CA ARG A 453 -26.43 24.88 43.09
C ARG A 453 -27.66 25.00 42.19
N ARG A 454 -27.66 24.24 41.10
CA ARG A 454 -28.79 24.14 40.16
C ARG A 454 -29.57 22.86 40.37
N TYR A 455 -28.88 21.76 40.61
CA TYR A 455 -29.47 20.43 40.69
C TYR A 455 -28.74 19.59 41.72
N GLN A 456 -29.49 18.71 42.39
CA GLN A 456 -28.96 17.57 43.13
C GLN A 456 -29.89 16.37 42.98
N GLY A 457 -29.34 15.18 42.79
CA GLY A 457 -30.09 13.94 42.66
C GLY A 457 -29.24 12.73 43.02
N THR A 458 -29.88 11.58 43.22
CA THR A 458 -29.20 10.30 43.46
C THR A 458 -29.58 9.30 42.38
N PHE A 459 -28.60 8.50 41.96
CA PHE A 459 -28.75 7.48 40.92
C PHE A 459 -28.31 6.11 41.45
N THR A 460 -28.93 5.06 40.94
CA THR A 460 -28.53 3.67 41.16
C THR A 460 -28.69 2.93 39.84
N ASP A 461 -27.63 2.27 39.40
CA ASP A 461 -27.57 1.56 38.12
C ASP A 461 -28.09 2.41 36.93
N GLY A 462 -27.68 3.68 36.88
CA GLY A 462 -28.00 4.62 35.81
C GLY A 462 -29.42 5.20 35.87
N LYS A 463 -30.21 4.84 36.88
CA LYS A 463 -31.59 5.33 37.06
C LYS A 463 -31.68 6.22 38.28
N ARG A 464 -32.52 7.26 38.22
CA ARG A 464 -32.83 8.08 39.40
C ARG A 464 -33.42 7.21 40.50
N ASP A 465 -32.83 7.24 41.68
CA ASP A 465 -33.28 6.48 42.84
C ASP A 465 -33.02 7.30 44.11
N GLY A 466 -34.09 7.65 44.84
CA GLY A 466 -34.05 8.60 45.94
C GLY A 466 -34.54 10.00 45.58
N ALA A 467 -34.06 11.00 46.32
CA ALA A 467 -34.51 12.38 46.20
C ALA A 467 -33.82 13.13 45.04
N GLU A 468 -34.59 13.98 44.37
CA GLU A 468 -34.16 14.89 43.31
C GLU A 468 -34.65 16.30 43.62
N THR A 469 -33.78 17.30 43.50
CA THR A 469 -34.12 18.71 43.68
C THR A 469 -33.51 19.55 42.56
N LEU A 470 -34.35 20.37 41.93
CA LEU A 470 -33.90 21.43 41.02
C LEU A 470 -34.15 22.77 41.72
N PHE A 471 -33.16 23.66 41.70
CA PHE A 471 -33.22 24.99 42.30
C PHE A 471 -33.45 26.07 41.24
N TYR A 472 -33.98 27.22 41.64
CA TYR A 472 -33.97 28.43 40.82
C TYR A 472 -32.57 29.07 40.80
N ALA A 473 -32.38 30.10 39.96
CA ALA A 473 -31.10 30.81 39.81
C ALA A 473 -30.59 31.50 41.10
N ASP A 474 -31.40 31.58 42.15
CA ASP A 474 -30.96 32.03 43.46
C ASP A 474 -30.10 30.98 44.19
N GLY A 475 -30.13 29.71 43.75
CA GLY A 475 -29.37 28.60 44.31
C GLY A 475 -29.97 27.96 45.56
N GLU A 476 -31.07 28.53 46.08
CA GLU A 476 -31.61 28.19 47.39
C GLU A 476 -33.07 27.72 47.28
N SER A 477 -33.87 28.35 46.41
CA SER A 477 -35.30 28.05 46.27
C SER A 477 -35.52 26.82 45.39
N PRO A 478 -36.11 25.73 45.91
CA PRO A 478 -36.40 24.55 45.10
C PRO A 478 -37.49 24.87 44.07
N GLN A 479 -37.17 24.80 42.78
CA GLN A 479 -38.17 24.79 41.70
C GLN A 479 -39.02 23.52 41.75
N PHE A 480 -38.39 22.37 41.98
CA PHE A 480 -39.10 21.15 42.34
C PHE A 480 -38.28 20.25 43.25
N HIS A 481 -38.98 19.42 44.00
CA HIS A 481 -38.44 18.33 44.80
C HIS A 481 -39.27 17.06 44.54
N ARG A 482 -38.62 15.96 44.17
CA ARG A 482 -39.26 14.71 43.73
C ARG A 482 -38.57 13.50 44.34
N HIS A 483 -39.32 12.42 44.52
CA HIS A 483 -38.76 11.12 44.90
C HIS A 483 -38.91 10.13 43.75
N TRP A 484 -37.87 9.35 43.54
CA TRP A 484 -37.76 8.34 42.51
C TRP A 484 -37.42 6.99 43.14
N LYS A 485 -37.87 5.91 42.48
CA LYS A 485 -37.45 4.54 42.74
C LYS A 485 -37.18 3.88 41.41
N GLN A 486 -35.94 3.50 41.15
CA GLN A 486 -35.54 2.82 39.91
C GLN A 486 -36.04 3.53 38.63
N GLY A 487 -35.90 4.86 38.58
CA GLY A 487 -36.26 5.70 37.43
C GLY A 487 -37.74 6.06 37.33
N VAL A 488 -38.57 5.65 38.27
CA VAL A 488 -40.01 5.92 38.28
C VAL A 488 -40.38 6.78 39.49
N LEU A 489 -41.24 7.80 39.30
CA LEU A 489 -41.72 8.65 40.40
C LEU A 489 -42.38 7.79 41.50
N HIS A 490 -41.92 7.94 42.73
CA HIS A 490 -42.39 7.18 43.88
C HIS A 490 -42.18 8.00 45.16
N GLY A 491 -43.28 8.45 45.77
CA GLY A 491 -43.28 9.35 46.93
C GLY A 491 -43.82 10.74 46.60
N VAL A 492 -43.47 11.72 47.44
CA VAL A 492 -43.96 13.10 47.32
C VAL A 492 -43.19 13.84 46.21
N SER A 493 -43.95 14.60 45.41
CA SER A 493 -43.47 15.54 44.40
C SER A 493 -44.05 16.92 44.69
N ILE A 494 -43.18 17.91 44.82
CA ILE A 494 -43.53 19.30 45.04
C ILE A 494 -42.89 20.11 43.90
N GLU A 495 -43.68 20.94 43.23
CA GLU A 495 -43.20 22.01 42.35
C GLU A 495 -43.57 23.33 43.01
N ASN A 496 -42.64 24.28 43.09
CA ASN A 496 -42.87 25.59 43.69
C ASN A 496 -42.83 26.69 42.63
N PHE A 497 -43.38 27.85 42.98
CA PHE A 497 -43.07 29.11 42.31
C PHE A 497 -41.75 29.68 42.84
N GLN A 498 -41.19 30.67 42.13
CA GLN A 498 -39.94 31.33 42.54
C GLN A 498 -40.04 32.05 43.90
N ASN A 499 -41.25 32.40 44.35
CA ASN A 499 -41.48 32.95 45.68
C ASN A 499 -41.49 31.90 46.81
N GLY A 500 -41.19 30.63 46.50
CA GLY A 500 -41.12 29.52 47.44
C GLY A 500 -42.46 28.87 47.79
N LYS A 501 -43.60 29.42 47.33
CA LYS A 501 -44.92 28.82 47.56
C LYS A 501 -45.14 27.61 46.63
N PRO A 502 -45.85 26.56 47.08
CA PRO A 502 -46.14 25.42 46.23
C PRO A 502 -46.98 25.85 45.05
N LYS A 503 -46.62 25.37 43.86
CA LYS A 503 -47.40 25.42 42.63
C LYS A 503 -48.19 24.13 42.44
N GLN A 504 -47.57 23.01 42.79
CA GLN A 504 -48.18 21.69 42.74
C GLN A 504 -47.63 20.80 43.86
N ILE A 505 -48.51 20.07 44.54
CA ILE A 505 -48.14 19.02 45.49
C ILE A 505 -48.87 17.74 45.08
N GLY A 506 -48.15 16.63 45.02
CA GLY A 506 -48.74 15.34 44.70
C GLY A 506 -47.91 14.17 45.23
N SER A 507 -48.55 13.03 45.43
CA SER A 507 -47.86 11.76 45.73
C SER A 507 -48.01 10.78 44.58
N TYR A 508 -46.98 9.95 44.39
CA TYR A 508 -46.91 8.95 43.34
C TYR A 508 -46.55 7.59 43.92
N ASN A 509 -47.15 6.52 43.40
CA ASN A 509 -46.72 5.16 43.62
C ASN A 509 -46.43 4.49 42.28
N MET A 510 -45.15 4.26 41.99
CA MET A 510 -44.70 3.63 40.74
C MET A 510 -45.24 4.38 39.50
N GLY A 511 -45.11 5.70 39.52
CA GLY A 511 -45.47 6.59 38.41
C GLY A 511 -46.96 6.95 38.33
N LYS A 512 -47.81 6.28 39.10
CA LYS A 512 -49.24 6.59 39.19
C LYS A 512 -49.49 7.57 40.32
N LYS A 513 -50.28 8.62 40.06
CA LYS A 513 -50.75 9.55 41.09
C LYS A 513 -51.52 8.76 42.16
N THR A 514 -51.28 9.06 43.43
CA THR A 514 -51.98 8.45 44.57
C THR A 514 -52.30 9.52 45.61
N GLY A 515 -53.47 9.45 46.23
CA GLY A 515 -53.87 10.40 47.26
C GLY A 515 -54.16 11.78 46.67
N ARG A 516 -53.95 12.84 47.47
CA ARG A 516 -54.30 14.21 47.08
C ARG A 516 -53.29 14.79 46.09
N GLN A 517 -53.81 15.40 45.04
CA GLN A 517 -53.07 16.23 44.10
C GLN A 517 -53.62 17.64 44.18
N GLN A 518 -52.77 18.59 44.51
CA GLN A 518 -53.16 19.97 44.78
C GLN A 518 -52.42 20.92 43.84
N TYR A 519 -53.13 21.87 43.27
CA TYR A 519 -52.61 22.93 42.40
C TYR A 519 -52.93 24.29 43.00
N PHE A 520 -51.95 25.20 43.01
CA PHE A 520 -52.06 26.49 43.66
C PHE A 520 -51.70 27.64 42.72
N ARG A 521 -52.20 28.84 43.01
CA ARG A 521 -51.73 30.10 42.43
C ARG A 521 -50.44 30.55 43.12
N ASP A 522 -49.75 31.50 42.49
CA ASP A 522 -48.54 32.14 43.02
C ASP A 522 -48.77 32.90 44.33
N ASP A 523 -49.99 33.33 44.61
CA ASP A 523 -50.39 33.88 45.92
C ASP A 523 -50.60 32.82 47.02
N GLY A 524 -50.58 31.52 46.67
CA GLY A 524 -50.79 30.39 47.57
C GLY A 524 -52.24 29.90 47.65
N GLN A 525 -53.17 30.47 46.89
CA GLN A 525 -54.56 30.02 46.86
C GLN A 525 -54.69 28.68 46.12
N LEU A 526 -55.34 27.69 46.74
CA LEU A 526 -55.67 26.40 46.12
C LEU A 526 -56.66 26.62 44.95
N ILE A 527 -56.28 26.16 43.76
CA ILE A 527 -57.08 26.21 42.53
C ILE A 527 -57.86 24.91 42.35
N GLU A 528 -57.19 23.79 42.56
CA GLU A 528 -57.71 22.46 42.27
C GLU A 528 -57.15 21.45 43.28
N GLU A 529 -58.03 20.59 43.78
CA GLU A 529 -57.65 19.38 44.52
C GLU A 529 -58.39 18.17 43.95
N THR A 530 -57.62 17.13 43.59
CA THR A 530 -58.16 15.87 43.08
C THR A 530 -57.61 14.70 43.91
N MET A 531 -58.48 13.75 44.27
CA MET A 531 -58.11 12.52 44.98
C MET A 531 -57.99 11.34 43.99
N TYR A 532 -56.88 10.60 44.04
CA TYR A 532 -56.57 9.46 43.17
C TYR A 532 -56.41 8.14 43.92
#